data_AF-A0A1Z1FBF1-F1
#
_entry.id   AF-A0A1Z1FBF1-F1
#
_cell.length_a   1.000
_cell.length_b   1.000
_cell.length_c   1.000
_cell.angle_alpha   90.00
_cell.angle_beta   90.00
_cell.angle_gamma   90.00
#
_symmetry.space_group_name_H-M   'P 1'
#
loop_
_entity.id
_entity.type
_entity.pdbx_description
1 polymer ?
#
loop_
_entity_poly.entity_id
_entity_poly.type
_entity_poly.pdbx_seq_one_letter_code
_entity_poly.pdbx_strand_id
1 'polypeptide(L)'
;MSVTDIFASEIFESADELDQFLGNVESLMRRGQPDVAATLIEAQLMELDDGRHDIAKLAQATPVSAVRLIGWEVLDQTLRKIDRPDQPVTAMSIDISGPMSLPAPDPDKSSFREPDLETLYFTDTAFGFSRAGREEINHGYGRKAGVWRSAFEEAGAEVQVRGLGGIYGETLAYERRHHDGLLTRPADCDALALGHAFVAVRLHQAIRAVIEGRGLPRAITVMVGSNESYPFFDAPVYTRTEYYDLIEDGEDGEVEESKFASLSLAPRPADYDPGSIFQDDSQVSGTSLRRRIREAAPVEEPANDTAPASASLVASLFGRLRRRPA
;
A
#
# COMPACT_ATOMS: atom_id res chain seq x y z
N MET A 1 -20.83 6.54 -1.97
CA MET A 1 -21.63 5.31 -2.16
C MET A 1 -21.65 4.54 -0.84
N SER A 2 -22.79 4.03 -0.43
CA SER A 2 -22.99 3.19 0.77
C SER A 2 -23.74 1.90 0.41
N VAL A 3 -23.77 0.90 1.30
CA VAL A 3 -24.50 -0.36 1.06
C VAL A 3 -25.98 -0.10 0.75
N THR A 4 -26.61 0.84 1.47
CA THR A 4 -28.00 1.22 1.24
C THR A 4 -28.22 1.85 -0.14
N ASP A 5 -27.20 2.50 -0.71
CA ASP A 5 -27.29 3.07 -2.05
C ASP A 5 -27.23 2.01 -3.15
N ILE A 6 -26.53 0.89 -2.92
CA ILE A 6 -26.29 -0.17 -3.92
C ILE A 6 -27.37 -1.25 -3.87
N PHE A 7 -28.12 -1.38 -2.75
CA PHE A 7 -28.85 -2.60 -2.47
C PHE A 7 -30.01 -2.89 -3.44
N ALA A 8 -29.74 -3.84 -4.33
CA ALA A 8 -30.64 -4.80 -4.93
C ALA A 8 -29.82 -6.07 -5.04
N SER A 9 -30.23 -7.19 -4.44
CA SER A 9 -29.36 -8.38 -4.36
C SER A 9 -30.06 -9.66 -4.77
N GLU A 10 -29.33 -10.57 -5.42
CA GLU A 10 -29.70 -11.98 -5.63
C GLU A 10 -29.03 -12.91 -4.61
N ILE A 11 -27.86 -12.53 -4.08
CA ILE A 11 -27.08 -13.31 -3.12
C ILE A 11 -27.54 -13.05 -1.67
N PHE A 12 -27.75 -11.78 -1.32
CA PHE A 12 -28.04 -11.33 0.03
C PHE A 12 -29.54 -11.03 0.17
N GLU A 13 -30.16 -11.52 1.24
CA GLU A 13 -31.58 -11.35 1.53
C GLU A 13 -31.91 -9.88 1.88
N SER A 14 -30.93 -9.11 2.37
CA SER A 14 -31.11 -7.72 2.80
C SER A 14 -29.85 -6.88 2.72
N ALA A 15 -30.01 -5.55 2.74
CA ALA A 15 -28.90 -4.61 2.83
C ALA A 15 -28.06 -4.81 4.11
N ASP A 16 -28.72 -5.20 5.21
CA ASP A 16 -28.06 -5.49 6.48
C ASP A 16 -27.17 -6.74 6.37
N GLU A 17 -27.57 -7.73 5.57
CA GLU A 17 -26.78 -8.94 5.35
C GLU A 17 -25.54 -8.65 4.48
N LEU A 18 -25.68 -7.84 3.42
CA LEU A 18 -24.54 -7.37 2.64
C LEU A 18 -23.57 -6.53 3.50
N ASP A 19 -24.10 -5.62 4.33
CA ASP A 19 -23.28 -4.83 5.26
C ASP A 19 -22.56 -5.73 6.27
N GLN A 20 -23.24 -6.73 6.82
CA GLN A 20 -22.66 -7.70 7.73
C GLN A 20 -21.57 -8.56 7.03
N PHE A 21 -21.81 -8.97 5.78
CA PHE A 21 -20.82 -9.71 4.99
C PHE A 21 -19.55 -8.87 4.79
N LEU A 22 -19.68 -7.62 4.35
CA LEU A 22 -18.55 -6.72 4.15
C LEU A 22 -17.85 -6.37 5.45
N GLY A 23 -18.60 -6.19 6.55
CA GLY A 23 -18.04 -6.01 7.88
C GLY A 23 -17.23 -7.23 8.37
N ASN A 24 -17.67 -8.44 8.04
CA ASN A 24 -16.91 -9.66 8.32
C ASN A 24 -15.61 -9.72 7.50
N VAL A 25 -15.67 -9.36 6.21
CA VAL A 25 -14.50 -9.25 5.33
C VAL A 25 -13.49 -8.25 5.90
N GLU A 26 -13.93 -7.05 6.27
CA GLU A 26 -13.06 -6.05 6.88
C GLU A 26 -12.46 -6.55 8.21
N SER A 27 -13.27 -7.22 9.04
CA SER A 27 -12.81 -7.80 10.31
C SER A 27 -11.70 -8.83 10.10
N LEU A 28 -11.80 -9.67 9.06
CA LEU A 28 -10.75 -10.63 8.70
C LEU A 28 -9.46 -9.90 8.28
N MET A 29 -9.55 -8.85 7.47
CA MET A 29 -8.37 -8.04 7.12
C MET A 29 -7.73 -7.41 8.35
N ARG A 30 -8.52 -6.83 9.25
CA ARG A 30 -8.04 -6.22 10.51
C ARG A 30 -7.33 -7.23 11.40
N ARG A 31 -7.71 -8.51 11.36
CA ARG A 31 -7.08 -9.62 12.08
C ARG A 31 -5.86 -10.23 11.36
N GLY A 32 -5.43 -9.66 10.22
CA GLY A 32 -4.31 -10.19 9.45
C GLY A 32 -4.67 -11.47 8.68
N GLN A 33 -5.94 -11.66 8.33
CA GLN A 33 -6.44 -12.82 7.58
C GLN A 33 -6.99 -12.43 6.20
N PRO A 34 -6.24 -11.68 5.36
CA PRO A 34 -6.75 -11.22 4.08
C PRO A 34 -6.98 -12.36 3.08
N ASP A 35 -6.30 -13.50 3.23
CA ASP A 35 -6.50 -14.68 2.37
C ASP A 35 -7.87 -15.36 2.61
N VAL A 36 -8.31 -15.38 3.87
CA VAL A 36 -9.65 -15.87 4.23
C VAL A 36 -10.70 -14.90 3.71
N ALA A 37 -10.45 -13.59 3.85
CA ALA A 37 -11.33 -12.54 3.32
C ALA A 37 -11.48 -12.67 1.78
N ALA A 38 -10.38 -12.88 1.06
CA ALA A 38 -10.38 -13.09 -0.39
C ALA A 38 -11.20 -14.33 -0.76
N THR A 39 -10.99 -15.45 -0.05
CA THR A 39 -11.74 -16.69 -0.29
C THR A 39 -13.25 -16.50 -0.13
N LEU A 40 -13.70 -15.73 0.86
CA LEU A 40 -15.12 -15.44 1.04
C LEU A 40 -15.70 -14.64 -0.12
N ILE A 41 -15.01 -13.58 -0.57
CA ILE A 41 -15.46 -12.77 -1.70
C ILE A 41 -15.45 -13.59 -2.99
N GLU A 42 -14.39 -14.36 -3.24
CA GLU A 42 -14.28 -15.23 -4.41
C GLU A 42 -15.40 -16.26 -4.47
N ALA A 43 -15.78 -16.85 -3.33
CA ALA A 43 -16.91 -17.77 -3.26
C ALA A 43 -18.23 -17.11 -3.69
N GLN A 44 -18.51 -15.89 -3.22
CA GLN A 44 -19.71 -15.15 -3.64
C GLN A 44 -19.65 -14.75 -5.12
N LEU A 45 -18.48 -14.33 -5.61
CA LEU A 45 -18.30 -14.01 -7.03
C LEU A 45 -18.48 -15.25 -7.93
N MET A 46 -18.14 -16.45 -7.47
CA MET A 46 -18.38 -17.69 -8.22
C MET A 46 -19.88 -17.99 -8.39
N GLU A 47 -20.74 -17.56 -7.46
CA GLU A 47 -22.20 -17.70 -7.62
C GLU A 47 -22.73 -16.80 -8.76
N LEU A 48 -21.99 -15.74 -9.11
CA LEU A 48 -22.29 -14.83 -10.22
C LEU A 48 -21.60 -15.21 -11.54
N ASP A 49 -20.82 -16.29 -11.57
CA ASP A 49 -20.10 -16.76 -12.77
C ASP A 49 -21.03 -17.49 -13.75
N ASP A 50 -22.04 -16.75 -14.20
CA ASP A 50 -23.06 -17.16 -15.17
C ASP A 50 -22.70 -16.76 -16.61
N GLY A 51 -21.47 -16.28 -16.82
CA GLY A 51 -20.96 -15.73 -18.09
C GLY A 51 -21.46 -14.33 -18.44
N ARG A 52 -22.20 -13.65 -17.55
CA ARG A 52 -22.78 -12.31 -17.78
C ARG A 52 -22.13 -11.20 -16.95
N HIS A 53 -21.42 -11.55 -15.88
CA HIS A 53 -20.72 -10.60 -15.01
C HIS A 53 -19.21 -10.72 -15.21
N ASP A 54 -18.63 -9.79 -15.99
CA ASP A 54 -17.19 -9.80 -16.27
C ASP A 54 -16.36 -9.64 -14.98
N ILE A 55 -16.90 -9.03 -13.92
CA ILE A 55 -16.24 -8.89 -12.61
C ILE A 55 -15.84 -10.26 -12.03
N ALA A 56 -16.72 -11.27 -12.05
CA ALA A 56 -16.41 -12.60 -11.51
C ALA A 56 -15.24 -13.27 -12.26
N LYS A 57 -15.28 -13.21 -13.59
CA LYS A 57 -14.21 -13.72 -14.47
C LYS A 57 -12.90 -12.96 -14.26
N LEU A 58 -12.95 -11.62 -14.16
CA LEU A 58 -11.78 -10.78 -13.92
C LEU A 58 -11.16 -11.05 -12.55
N ALA A 59 -11.97 -11.29 -11.52
CA ALA A 59 -11.51 -11.65 -10.18
C ALA A 59 -10.73 -12.98 -10.22
N GLN A 60 -11.28 -14.01 -10.87
CA GLN A 60 -10.58 -15.28 -11.07
C GLN A 60 -9.27 -15.12 -11.85
N ALA A 61 -9.24 -14.22 -12.84
CA ALA A 61 -8.06 -13.93 -13.64
C ALA A 61 -7.02 -13.03 -12.94
N THR A 62 -7.31 -12.54 -11.73
CA THR A 62 -6.46 -11.60 -10.99
C THR A 62 -5.97 -12.23 -9.67
N PRO A 63 -5.06 -13.21 -9.73
CA PRO A 63 -4.42 -13.73 -8.53
C PRO A 63 -3.53 -12.66 -7.88
N VAL A 64 -3.17 -12.82 -6.60
CA VAL A 64 -2.25 -11.89 -5.92
C VAL A 64 -0.93 -11.72 -6.67
N SER A 65 -0.45 -12.79 -7.30
CA SER A 65 0.78 -12.82 -8.08
C SER A 65 0.69 -12.10 -9.41
N ALA A 66 -0.49 -11.61 -9.83
CA ALA A 66 -0.65 -10.69 -10.96
C ALA A 66 -0.53 -9.22 -10.55
N VAL A 67 -0.66 -8.92 -9.25
CA VAL A 67 -0.62 -7.54 -8.74
C VAL A 67 0.80 -7.13 -8.38
N ARG A 68 1.20 -5.92 -8.78
CA ARG A 68 2.55 -5.38 -8.57
C ARG A 68 2.48 -3.98 -7.99
N LEU A 69 3.31 -3.73 -6.98
CA LEU A 69 3.55 -2.39 -6.47
C LEU A 69 4.79 -1.78 -7.11
N ILE A 70 4.64 -0.56 -7.59
CA ILE A 70 5.69 0.27 -8.19
C ILE A 70 6.02 1.39 -7.19
N GLY A 71 7.28 1.84 -7.15
CA GLY A 71 7.72 2.93 -6.28
C GLY A 71 8.04 2.51 -4.85
N TRP A 72 7.93 1.23 -4.53
CA TRP A 72 8.32 0.69 -3.22
C TRP A 72 9.81 0.94 -2.90
N GLU A 73 10.65 0.90 -3.93
CA GLU A 73 12.10 1.12 -3.87
C GLU A 73 12.52 2.54 -3.46
N VAL A 74 11.65 3.54 -3.65
CA VAL A 74 11.96 4.93 -3.27
C VAL A 74 11.56 5.28 -1.84
N LEU A 75 10.88 4.36 -1.13
CA LEU A 75 10.34 4.63 0.22
C LEU A 75 11.42 5.05 1.24
N ASP A 76 12.62 4.47 1.22
CA ASP A 76 13.70 4.89 2.12
C ASP A 76 14.07 6.37 1.91
N GLN A 77 14.18 6.80 0.66
CA GLN A 77 14.49 8.18 0.32
C GLN A 77 13.34 9.11 0.72
N THR A 78 12.10 8.70 0.52
CA THR A 78 10.90 9.47 0.90
C THR A 78 10.82 9.64 2.42
N LEU A 79 10.98 8.56 3.19
CA LEU A 79 10.96 8.61 4.66
C LEU A 79 12.03 9.56 5.21
N ARG A 80 13.26 9.50 4.67
CA ARG A 80 14.35 10.40 5.10
C ARG A 80 14.07 11.88 4.82
N LYS A 81 13.27 12.20 3.79
CA LYS A 81 12.87 13.58 3.48
C LYS A 81 11.80 14.09 4.45
N ILE A 82 10.91 13.21 4.89
CA ILE A 82 9.77 13.56 5.76
C ILE A 82 10.19 13.58 7.24
N ASP A 83 11.10 12.68 7.62
CA ASP A 83 11.54 12.53 9.00
C ASP A 83 12.06 13.80 9.62
N ARG A 84 11.63 14.02 10.87
CA ARG A 84 12.22 15.02 11.77
C ARG A 84 12.94 14.28 12.90
N PRO A 85 14.07 14.80 13.42
CA PRO A 85 14.87 14.13 14.45
C PRO A 85 14.08 13.63 15.67
N ASP A 86 13.09 14.41 16.13
CA ASP A 86 12.27 14.07 17.29
C ASP A 86 10.87 13.53 16.93
N GLN A 87 10.54 13.46 15.64
CA GLN A 87 9.24 13.03 15.12
C GLN A 87 9.44 12.23 13.83
N PRO A 88 10.05 11.03 13.91
CA PRO A 88 10.17 10.17 12.75
C PRO A 88 8.80 9.64 12.32
N VAL A 89 8.65 9.33 11.04
CA VAL A 89 7.48 8.60 10.53
C VAL A 89 7.45 7.20 11.16
N THR A 90 6.37 6.87 11.85
CA THR A 90 6.16 5.60 12.55
C THR A 90 5.08 4.73 11.91
N ALA A 91 4.26 5.29 11.03
CA ALA A 91 3.35 4.54 10.19
C ALA A 91 3.17 5.15 8.79
N MET A 92 2.71 4.33 7.85
CA MET A 92 2.19 4.78 6.57
C MET A 92 0.87 4.09 6.24
N SER A 93 -0.01 4.76 5.52
CA SER A 93 -1.20 4.15 4.89
C SER A 93 -1.06 4.24 3.38
N ILE A 94 -1.48 3.19 2.67
CA ILE A 94 -1.60 3.18 1.21
C ILE A 94 -3.07 2.98 0.89
N ASP A 95 -3.71 4.05 0.43
CA ASP A 95 -5.16 4.12 0.33
C ASP A 95 -5.60 4.13 -1.12
N ILE A 96 -6.67 3.42 -1.45
CA ILE A 96 -7.36 3.60 -2.73
C ILE A 96 -8.07 4.95 -2.68
N SER A 97 -7.68 5.86 -3.57
CA SER A 97 -8.32 7.16 -3.71
C SER A 97 -9.51 7.06 -4.67
N GLY A 98 -10.69 7.42 -4.16
CA GLY A 98 -11.89 7.53 -4.96
C GLY A 98 -11.71 8.61 -6.03
N PRO A 99 -12.18 8.39 -7.27
CA PRO A 99 -12.09 9.42 -8.29
C PRO A 99 -13.05 10.58 -7.95
N MET A 100 -12.54 11.82 -7.97
CA MET A 100 -13.35 13.05 -7.73
C MET A 100 -14.61 13.12 -8.62
N SER A 101 -14.53 12.55 -9.81
CA SER A 101 -15.67 12.26 -10.67
C SER A 101 -15.44 10.93 -11.36
N LEU A 102 -16.51 10.14 -11.54
CA LEU A 102 -16.39 8.88 -12.28
C LEU A 102 -15.80 9.18 -13.66
N PRO A 103 -14.70 8.53 -14.05
CA PRO A 103 -14.02 8.80 -15.30
C PRO A 103 -14.78 8.22 -16.49
N ALA A 104 -14.87 8.96 -17.58
CA ALA A 104 -15.46 8.44 -18.81
C ALA A 104 -14.65 7.20 -19.28
N PRO A 105 -15.31 6.19 -19.87
CA PRO A 105 -14.60 5.06 -20.48
C PRO A 105 -13.59 5.57 -21.51
N ASP A 106 -12.39 5.01 -21.48
CA ASP A 106 -11.38 5.31 -22.49
C ASP A 106 -11.74 4.53 -23.77
N PRO A 107 -11.99 5.21 -24.91
CA PRO A 107 -12.39 4.53 -26.14
C PRO A 107 -11.33 3.56 -26.66
N ASP A 108 -10.05 3.78 -26.32
CA ASP A 108 -8.93 2.96 -26.79
C ASP A 108 -8.56 1.85 -25.79
N LYS A 109 -8.93 2.00 -24.51
CA LYS A 109 -8.56 1.07 -23.42
C LYS A 109 -9.75 0.36 -22.78
N SER A 110 -10.95 0.53 -23.32
CA SER A 110 -12.18 -0.01 -22.74
C SER A 110 -12.36 0.47 -21.29
N SER A 111 -12.82 -0.38 -20.38
CA SER A 111 -12.97 -0.07 -18.96
C SER A 111 -11.63 -0.04 -18.20
N PHE A 112 -10.50 -0.49 -18.78
CA PHE A 112 -9.23 -0.66 -18.06
C PHE A 112 -8.75 0.64 -17.37
N ARG A 113 -8.59 0.57 -16.04
CA ARG A 113 -8.05 1.65 -15.23
C ARG A 113 -7.46 1.11 -13.94
N GLU A 114 -6.20 1.39 -13.65
CA GLU A 114 -5.60 1.06 -12.35
C GLU A 114 -6.14 1.96 -11.24
N PRO A 115 -6.25 1.45 -10.00
CA PRO A 115 -6.53 2.29 -8.83
C PRO A 115 -5.51 3.41 -8.68
N ASP A 116 -6.01 4.62 -8.46
CA ASP A 116 -5.19 5.73 -7.97
C ASP A 116 -4.94 5.48 -6.48
N LEU A 117 -3.67 5.52 -6.08
CA LEU A 117 -3.26 5.30 -4.69
C LEU A 117 -2.69 6.58 -4.09
N GLU A 118 -3.04 6.82 -2.83
CA GLU A 118 -2.46 7.88 -2.00
C GLU A 118 -1.66 7.23 -0.86
N THR A 119 -0.44 7.72 -0.64
CA THR A 119 0.41 7.28 0.48
C THR A 119 0.42 8.36 1.55
N LEU A 120 -0.05 8.04 2.75
CA LEU A 120 -0.12 8.96 3.88
C LEU A 120 0.93 8.58 4.93
N TYR A 121 1.71 9.53 5.41
CA TYR A 121 2.79 9.28 6.39
C TYR A 121 2.42 9.85 7.76
N PHE A 122 2.57 9.05 8.82
CA PHE A 122 2.16 9.40 10.18
C PHE A 122 3.31 9.33 11.17
N THR A 123 3.27 10.21 12.17
CA THR A 123 4.11 10.15 13.37
C THR A 123 3.28 9.67 14.55
N ASP A 124 3.92 9.50 15.71
CA ASP A 124 3.23 9.14 16.95
C ASP A 124 2.40 10.27 17.58
N THR A 125 2.31 11.44 16.92
CA THR A 125 1.67 12.64 17.48
C THR A 125 0.17 12.43 17.74
N ALA A 126 -0.55 11.82 16.80
CA ALA A 126 -1.98 11.57 16.94
C ALA A 126 -2.31 10.17 17.49
N PHE A 127 -1.45 9.19 17.21
CA PHE A 127 -1.62 7.81 17.64
C PHE A 127 -0.24 7.13 17.73
N GLY A 128 0.04 6.43 18.83
CA GLY A 128 1.35 5.85 19.14
C GLY A 128 1.71 4.60 18.31
N PHE A 129 1.77 4.72 16.98
CA PHE A 129 2.03 3.62 16.06
C PHE A 129 3.35 2.88 16.31
N SER A 130 4.38 3.55 16.85
CA SER A 130 5.66 2.88 17.14
C SER A 130 5.57 1.81 18.23
N ARG A 131 4.51 1.83 19.04
CA ARG A 131 4.29 0.89 20.16
C ARG A 131 3.01 0.10 20.01
N ALA A 132 2.08 0.58 19.19
CA ALA A 132 0.77 -0.02 19.04
C ALA A 132 0.85 -1.37 18.31
N GLY A 133 0.34 -2.41 18.95
CA GLY A 133 0.06 -3.69 18.32
C GLY A 133 -1.20 -3.63 17.45
N ARG A 134 -1.48 -4.73 16.73
CA ARG A 134 -2.63 -4.84 15.84
C ARG A 134 -3.95 -4.60 16.55
N GLU A 135 -4.10 -5.16 17.75
CA GLU A 135 -5.30 -4.96 18.57
C GLU A 135 -5.50 -3.48 18.93
N GLU A 136 -4.44 -2.77 19.35
CA GLU A 136 -4.52 -1.35 19.72
C GLU A 136 -4.86 -0.48 18.52
N ILE A 137 -4.26 -0.74 17.35
CA ILE A 137 -4.63 -0.07 16.08
C ILE A 137 -6.09 -0.36 15.75
N ASN A 138 -6.53 -1.61 15.88
CA ASN A 138 -7.92 -1.98 15.60
C ASN A 138 -8.93 -1.27 16.51
N HIS A 139 -8.58 -1.06 17.78
CA HIS A 139 -9.38 -0.25 18.72
C HIS A 139 -9.32 1.25 18.40
N GLY A 140 -8.27 1.71 17.72
CA GLY A 140 -8.11 3.08 17.25
C GLY A 140 -9.00 3.45 16.07
N TYR A 141 -9.59 2.48 15.36
CA TYR A 141 -10.65 2.74 14.39
C TYR A 141 -11.96 3.09 15.13
N GLY A 142 -12.36 4.37 15.05
CA GLY A 142 -13.66 4.82 15.50
C GLY A 142 -14.79 4.43 14.54
N ARG A 143 -16.01 4.93 14.80
CA ARG A 143 -17.20 4.63 13.98
C ARG A 143 -17.09 4.99 12.49
N LYS A 144 -16.19 5.90 12.11
CA LYS A 144 -16.08 6.42 10.73
C LYS A 144 -14.68 6.35 10.14
N ALA A 145 -13.65 6.20 10.96
CA ALA A 145 -12.23 6.10 10.57
C ALA A 145 -11.33 5.96 11.81
N GLY A 146 -10.05 5.70 11.58
CA GLY A 146 -8.98 5.82 12.57
C GLY A 146 -8.91 7.22 13.19
N VAL A 147 -8.55 7.29 14.48
CA VAL A 147 -8.32 8.57 15.19
C VAL A 147 -7.22 9.44 14.54
N TRP A 148 -6.41 8.85 13.66
CA TRP A 148 -5.32 9.48 12.92
C TRP A 148 -5.69 10.01 11.52
N ARG A 149 -6.92 9.81 11.01
CA ARG A 149 -7.30 10.05 9.59
C ARG A 149 -6.82 11.38 9.00
N SER A 150 -6.75 12.45 9.79
CA SER A 150 -6.37 13.79 9.33
C SER A 150 -5.09 14.32 9.97
N ALA A 151 -4.29 13.44 10.57
CA ALA A 151 -3.07 13.78 11.28
C ALA A 151 -1.82 13.18 10.62
N PHE A 152 -1.85 13.04 9.30
CA PHE A 152 -0.66 12.72 8.51
C PHE A 152 0.26 13.94 8.45
N GLU A 153 1.57 13.72 8.40
CA GLU A 153 2.57 14.78 8.23
C GLU A 153 2.70 15.19 6.76
N GLU A 154 2.56 14.23 5.86
CA GLU A 154 2.74 14.38 4.42
C GLU A 154 1.89 13.36 3.66
N ALA A 155 1.47 13.73 2.45
CA ALA A 155 0.78 12.85 1.52
C ALA A 155 1.57 12.77 0.20
N GLY A 156 1.63 11.57 -0.38
CA GLY A 156 2.39 11.29 -1.59
C GLY A 156 1.67 10.33 -2.52
N ALA A 157 2.26 10.12 -3.69
CA ALA A 157 1.77 9.19 -4.71
C ALA A 157 2.91 8.29 -5.22
N GLU A 158 3.90 8.01 -4.36
CA GLU A 158 5.08 7.23 -4.72
C GLU A 158 4.71 5.78 -4.99
N VAL A 159 3.84 5.19 -4.16
CA VAL A 159 3.38 3.82 -4.34
C VAL A 159 2.24 3.79 -5.35
N GLN A 160 2.42 3.03 -6.42
CA GLN A 160 1.39 2.78 -7.42
C GLN A 160 1.14 1.27 -7.56
N VAL A 161 -0.01 0.92 -8.12
CA VAL A 161 -0.37 -0.48 -8.40
C VAL A 161 -0.51 -0.75 -9.90
N ARG A 162 -0.16 -1.98 -10.28
CA ARG A 162 -0.46 -2.58 -11.58
C ARG A 162 -1.09 -3.95 -11.41
N GLY A 163 -1.90 -4.35 -12.38
CA GLY A 163 -2.55 -5.66 -12.44
C GLY A 163 -3.95 -5.68 -11.83
N LEU A 164 -4.44 -4.56 -11.28
CA LEU A 164 -5.83 -4.41 -10.84
C LEU A 164 -6.70 -3.73 -11.91
N GLY A 165 -6.09 -3.20 -12.97
CA GLY A 165 -6.74 -2.27 -13.86
C GLY A 165 -7.96 -2.82 -14.61
N GLY A 166 -7.97 -4.10 -14.93
CA GLY A 166 -9.13 -4.75 -15.56
C GLY A 166 -10.34 -4.79 -14.64
N ILE A 167 -10.17 -5.37 -13.45
CA ILE A 167 -11.28 -5.52 -12.48
C ILE A 167 -11.71 -4.18 -11.86
N TYR A 168 -10.77 -3.29 -11.55
CA TYR A 168 -11.12 -1.97 -11.01
C TYR A 168 -11.85 -1.13 -12.05
N GLY A 169 -11.34 -1.16 -13.28
CA GLY A 169 -11.98 -0.54 -14.44
C GLY A 169 -13.43 -0.99 -14.65
N GLU A 170 -13.66 -2.30 -14.65
CA GLU A 170 -15.00 -2.86 -14.82
C GLU A 170 -15.91 -2.52 -13.63
N THR A 171 -15.38 -2.57 -12.41
CA THR A 171 -16.10 -2.13 -11.21
C THR A 171 -16.57 -0.67 -11.33
N LEU A 172 -15.71 0.25 -11.79
CA LEU A 172 -16.08 1.65 -12.04
C LEU A 172 -17.13 1.80 -13.16
N ALA A 173 -17.12 0.92 -14.17
CA ALA A 173 -18.14 0.90 -15.21
C ALA A 173 -19.51 0.43 -14.68
N TYR A 174 -19.52 -0.53 -13.76
CA TYR A 174 -20.72 -0.92 -13.00
C TYR A 174 -21.21 0.24 -12.12
N GLU A 175 -20.31 0.90 -11.38
CA GLU A 175 -20.65 2.06 -10.54
C GLU A 175 -21.28 3.20 -11.35
N ARG A 176 -20.74 3.50 -12.54
CA ARG A 176 -21.35 4.46 -13.46
C ARG A 176 -22.75 4.04 -13.87
N ARG A 177 -22.91 2.80 -14.34
CA ARG A 177 -24.23 2.30 -14.76
C ARG A 177 -25.22 2.32 -13.60
N HIS A 178 -24.77 2.07 -12.37
CA HIS A 178 -25.59 2.16 -11.18
C HIS A 178 -26.06 3.61 -10.95
N HIS A 179 -25.11 4.56 -10.96
CA HIS A 179 -25.41 5.99 -10.83
C HIS A 179 -26.37 6.51 -11.91
N ASP A 180 -26.24 6.02 -13.13
CA ASP A 180 -27.09 6.41 -14.27
C ASP A 180 -28.45 5.67 -14.28
N GLY A 181 -28.72 4.79 -13.30
CA GLY A 181 -29.96 4.00 -13.21
C GLY A 181 -30.10 2.92 -14.29
N LEU A 182 -28.97 2.46 -14.84
CA LEU A 182 -28.88 1.49 -15.93
C LEU A 182 -28.61 0.05 -15.46
N LEU A 183 -28.24 -0.15 -14.19
CA LEU A 183 -28.25 -1.49 -13.60
C LEU A 183 -29.70 -1.89 -13.32
N THR A 184 -30.15 -2.96 -13.98
CA THR A 184 -31.56 -3.38 -13.96
C THR A 184 -31.78 -4.71 -13.26
N ARG A 185 -30.69 -5.44 -12.92
CA ARG A 185 -30.76 -6.74 -12.26
C ARG A 185 -30.10 -6.66 -10.88
N PRO A 186 -30.65 -7.34 -9.86
CA PRO A 186 -30.05 -7.32 -8.53
C PRO A 186 -28.63 -7.95 -8.51
N ALA A 187 -28.36 -8.98 -9.31
CA ALA A 187 -27.00 -9.54 -9.44
C ALA A 187 -25.95 -8.53 -9.93
N ASP A 188 -26.33 -7.48 -10.66
CA ASP A 188 -25.39 -6.45 -11.11
C ASP A 188 -24.90 -5.60 -9.92
N CYS A 189 -25.75 -5.36 -8.92
CA CYS A 189 -25.40 -4.64 -7.71
C CYS A 189 -24.56 -5.51 -6.75
N ASP A 190 -24.80 -6.81 -6.70
CA ASP A 190 -23.92 -7.76 -5.99
C ASP A 190 -22.52 -7.77 -6.61
N ALA A 191 -22.44 -7.86 -7.94
CA ALA A 191 -21.18 -7.81 -8.67
C ALA A 191 -20.43 -6.49 -8.41
N LEU A 192 -21.14 -5.36 -8.35
CA LEU A 192 -20.56 -4.06 -8.02
C LEU A 192 -19.96 -4.05 -6.60
N ALA A 193 -20.74 -4.45 -5.59
CA ALA A 193 -20.29 -4.44 -4.20
C ALA A 193 -19.09 -5.40 -3.98
N LEU A 194 -19.19 -6.62 -4.51
CA LEU A 194 -18.13 -7.63 -4.42
C LEU A 194 -16.88 -7.23 -5.23
N GLY A 195 -17.04 -6.56 -6.37
CA GLY A 195 -15.94 -6.04 -7.17
C GLY A 195 -15.08 -5.02 -6.41
N HIS A 196 -15.72 -4.04 -5.76
CA HIS A 196 -15.02 -3.08 -4.90
C HIS A 196 -14.31 -3.77 -3.72
N ALA A 197 -15.01 -4.68 -3.02
CA ALA A 197 -14.43 -5.42 -1.91
C ALA A 197 -13.22 -6.27 -2.34
N PHE A 198 -13.32 -6.94 -3.50
CA PHE A 198 -12.23 -7.74 -4.05
C PHE A 198 -10.99 -6.89 -4.32
N VAL A 199 -11.15 -5.72 -4.97
CA VAL A 199 -10.02 -4.82 -5.28
C VAL A 199 -9.31 -4.38 -3.99
N ALA A 200 -10.06 -4.00 -2.95
CA ALA A 200 -9.50 -3.60 -1.67
C ALA A 200 -8.72 -4.74 -0.98
N VAL A 201 -9.33 -5.93 -0.90
CA VAL A 201 -8.68 -7.12 -0.31
C VAL A 201 -7.44 -7.51 -1.11
N ARG A 202 -7.50 -7.48 -2.44
CA ARG A 202 -6.39 -7.87 -3.31
C ARG A 202 -5.21 -6.91 -3.18
N LEU A 203 -5.46 -5.60 -3.06
CA LEU A 203 -4.42 -4.62 -2.77
C LEU A 203 -3.76 -4.90 -1.42
N HIS A 204 -4.55 -5.18 -0.38
CA HIS A 204 -4.04 -5.53 0.95
C HIS A 204 -3.13 -6.76 0.90
N GLN A 205 -3.55 -7.84 0.22
CA GLN A 205 -2.72 -9.04 0.04
C GLN A 205 -1.44 -8.73 -0.75
N ALA A 206 -1.50 -7.89 -1.79
CA ALA A 206 -0.33 -7.52 -2.58
C ALA A 206 0.70 -6.73 -1.76
N ILE A 207 0.25 -5.79 -0.92
CA ILE A 207 1.12 -5.05 0.00
C ILE A 207 1.75 -5.99 1.03
N ARG A 208 0.98 -6.92 1.59
CA ARG A 208 1.51 -7.96 2.47
C ARG A 208 2.62 -8.76 1.80
N ALA A 209 2.36 -9.29 0.60
CA ALA A 209 3.33 -10.08 -0.15
C ALA A 209 4.60 -9.28 -0.51
N VAL A 210 4.47 -7.97 -0.78
CA VAL A 210 5.61 -7.09 -1.03
C VAL A 210 6.43 -6.85 0.24
N ILE A 211 5.79 -6.67 1.40
CA ILE A 211 6.50 -6.56 2.69
C ILE A 211 7.24 -7.85 3.01
N GLU A 212 6.59 -9.00 2.88
CA GLU A 212 7.19 -10.32 3.12
C GLU A 212 8.34 -10.63 2.13
N GLY A 213 8.21 -10.22 0.86
CA GLY A 213 9.19 -10.55 -0.17
C GLY A 213 10.34 -9.54 -0.35
N ARG A 214 10.08 -8.24 -0.19
CA ARG A 214 11.05 -7.15 -0.41
C ARG A 214 11.44 -6.42 0.87
N GLY A 215 10.71 -6.62 1.96
CA GLY A 215 10.90 -5.91 3.22
C GLY A 215 10.45 -4.45 3.18
N LEU A 216 10.52 -3.83 4.35
CA LEU A 216 10.41 -2.39 4.55
C LEU A 216 11.80 -1.76 4.73
N PRO A 217 11.98 -0.48 4.34
CA PRO A 217 13.24 0.23 4.55
C PRO A 217 13.61 0.36 6.04
N ARG A 218 12.61 0.37 6.92
CA ARG A 218 12.73 0.26 8.38
C ARG A 218 11.41 -0.23 8.97
N ALA A 219 11.43 -0.66 10.24
CA ALA A 219 10.23 -1.07 10.94
C ALA A 219 9.29 0.13 11.19
N ILE A 220 8.15 0.14 10.49
CA ILE A 220 7.02 1.05 10.68
C ILE A 220 5.73 0.24 10.55
N THR A 221 4.63 0.78 11.06
CA THR A 221 3.29 0.21 10.80
C THR A 221 2.86 0.56 9.38
N VAL A 222 2.34 -0.42 8.64
CA VAL A 222 1.79 -0.24 7.29
C VAL A 222 0.31 -0.59 7.32
N MET A 223 -0.52 0.34 6.89
CA MET A 223 -1.95 0.18 6.75
C MET A 223 -2.35 0.27 5.28
N VAL A 224 -3.52 -0.30 4.99
CA VAL A 224 -4.22 -0.12 3.73
C VAL A 224 -5.60 0.37 4.04
N GLY A 225 -6.00 1.41 3.33
CA GLY A 225 -7.27 2.06 3.54
C GLY A 225 -7.98 2.43 2.26
N SER A 226 -9.02 3.21 2.43
CA SER A 226 -9.74 3.83 1.31
C SER A 226 -9.99 5.30 1.62
N ASN A 227 -9.57 6.19 0.72
CA ASN A 227 -9.86 7.61 0.82
C ASN A 227 -10.99 7.96 -0.16
N GLU A 228 -12.18 8.27 0.36
CA GLU A 228 -13.38 8.57 -0.43
C GLU A 228 -13.81 7.45 -1.40
N SER A 229 -13.30 6.23 -1.19
CA SER A 229 -13.60 5.06 -2.02
C SER A 229 -14.35 4.00 -1.21
N TYR A 230 -15.45 3.50 -1.78
CA TYR A 230 -16.17 2.34 -1.24
C TYR A 230 -15.32 1.06 -1.46
N PRO A 231 -15.25 0.12 -0.49
CA PRO A 231 -16.13 -0.07 0.67
C PRO A 231 -15.66 0.58 1.99
N PHE A 232 -14.72 1.53 1.96
CA PHE A 232 -14.14 2.14 3.17
C PHE A 232 -13.45 1.14 4.11
N PHE A 233 -12.89 0.06 3.55
CA PHE A 233 -12.11 -0.86 4.35
C PHE A 233 -10.80 -0.20 4.76
N ASP A 234 -10.54 -0.23 6.07
CA ASP A 234 -9.26 0.17 6.65
C ASP A 234 -8.72 -0.93 7.56
N ALA A 235 -7.47 -1.35 7.31
CA ALA A 235 -6.83 -2.38 8.12
C ALA A 235 -5.29 -2.25 8.14
N PRO A 236 -4.64 -2.57 9.28
CA PRO A 236 -3.18 -2.76 9.31
C PRO A 236 -2.81 -3.99 8.48
N VAL A 237 -1.84 -3.84 7.58
CA VAL A 237 -1.20 -4.97 6.89
C VAL A 237 -0.16 -5.59 7.81
N TYR A 238 0.76 -4.76 8.29
CA TYR A 238 1.78 -5.11 9.27
C TYR A 238 1.87 -4.00 10.31
N THR A 239 1.96 -4.37 11.58
CA THR A 239 2.41 -3.46 12.63
C THR A 239 3.92 -3.44 12.72
N ARG A 240 4.46 -2.38 13.34
CA ARG A 240 5.90 -2.31 13.59
C ARG A 240 6.42 -3.56 14.35
N THR A 241 5.67 -4.04 15.34
CA THR A 241 6.01 -5.24 16.12
C THR A 241 6.00 -6.50 15.28
N GLU A 242 4.93 -6.74 14.51
CA GLU A 242 4.84 -7.91 13.63
C GLU A 242 5.94 -7.93 12.56
N TYR A 243 6.40 -6.76 12.12
CA TYR A 243 7.53 -6.68 11.20
C TYR A 243 8.86 -7.03 11.89
N TYR A 244 9.03 -6.72 13.18
CA TYR A 244 10.18 -7.20 13.95
C TYR A 244 10.17 -8.73 14.07
N ASP A 245 9.02 -9.31 14.41
CA ASP A 245 8.86 -10.78 14.50
C ASP A 245 9.22 -11.45 13.15
N LEU A 246 8.76 -10.88 12.03
CA LEU A 246 9.06 -11.36 10.68
C LEU A 246 10.57 -11.39 10.37
N ILE A 247 11.31 -10.36 10.75
CA ILE A 247 12.75 -10.29 10.47
C ILE A 247 13.59 -11.14 11.43
N GLU A 248 13.14 -11.31 12.67
CA GLU A 248 13.78 -12.20 13.65
C GLU A 248 13.63 -13.68 13.22
N ASP A 249 12.44 -14.09 12.81
CA ASP A 249 12.18 -15.45 12.29
C ASP A 249 13.00 -15.77 11.01
N GLY A 250 13.37 -14.74 10.25
CA GLY A 250 14.17 -14.88 9.03
C GLY A 250 15.68 -15.06 9.26
N GLU A 251 16.20 -14.76 10.46
CA GLU A 251 17.64 -14.88 10.78
C GLU A 251 18.02 -16.30 11.27
N ASP A 252 17.05 -17.07 11.75
CA ASP A 252 17.26 -18.44 12.28
C ASP A 252 16.92 -19.56 11.28
N GLY A 253 16.35 -19.24 10.11
CA GLY A 253 15.92 -20.21 9.10
C GLY A 253 16.78 -20.22 7.83
N GLU A 254 17.23 -21.41 7.38
CA GLU A 254 17.70 -21.60 6.01
C GLU A 254 16.60 -21.12 5.05
N VAL A 255 16.88 -20.07 4.29
CA VAL A 255 15.92 -19.46 3.35
C VAL A 255 15.56 -20.50 2.28
N GLU A 256 14.37 -21.09 2.37
CA GLU A 256 13.82 -21.93 1.32
C GLU A 256 13.58 -21.08 0.06
N GLU A 257 14.55 -21.07 -0.86
CA GLU A 257 14.47 -20.42 -2.19
C GLU A 257 13.21 -20.85 -2.99
N SER A 258 12.59 -21.99 -2.62
CA SER A 258 11.35 -22.49 -3.19
C SER A 258 10.13 -21.58 -2.94
N LYS A 259 10.13 -20.73 -1.91
CA LYS A 259 9.05 -19.76 -1.65
C LYS A 259 9.14 -18.51 -2.55
N PHE A 260 10.29 -18.27 -3.19
CA PHE A 260 10.55 -17.09 -4.03
C PHE A 260 10.49 -17.37 -5.55
N ALA A 261 10.45 -18.63 -5.97
CA ALA A 261 10.49 -19.01 -7.38
C ALA A 261 9.24 -18.58 -8.19
N SER A 262 8.11 -18.32 -7.53
CA SER A 262 6.81 -18.11 -8.19
C SER A 262 6.58 -16.73 -8.82
N LEU A 263 7.49 -15.76 -8.62
CA LEU A 263 7.33 -14.40 -9.17
C LEU A 263 8.05 -14.18 -10.52
N SER A 264 8.84 -15.15 -11.00
CA SER A 264 9.58 -15.03 -12.28
C SER A 264 8.77 -15.47 -13.53
N LEU A 265 7.57 -16.03 -13.33
CA LEU A 265 6.79 -16.71 -14.38
C LEU A 265 5.58 -15.93 -14.92
N ALA A 266 5.37 -14.68 -14.50
CA ALA A 266 4.32 -13.85 -15.10
C ALA A 266 4.69 -13.48 -16.56
N PRO A 267 3.81 -13.70 -17.56
CA PRO A 267 4.04 -13.28 -18.93
C PRO A 267 4.30 -11.76 -18.97
N ARG A 268 5.42 -11.35 -19.56
CA ARG A 268 5.71 -9.93 -19.78
C ARG A 268 4.75 -9.38 -20.85
N PRO A 269 4.06 -8.26 -20.60
CA PRO A 269 3.35 -7.53 -21.64
C PRO A 269 4.28 -7.15 -22.79
N ALA A 270 3.79 -7.15 -24.03
CA ALA A 270 4.60 -6.90 -25.23
C ALA A 270 5.13 -5.45 -25.33
N ASP A 271 4.59 -4.56 -24.51
CA ASP A 271 4.94 -3.13 -24.35
C ASP A 271 5.92 -2.88 -23.18
N TYR A 272 6.44 -3.94 -22.55
CA TYR A 272 7.48 -3.84 -21.52
C TYR A 272 8.85 -3.52 -22.15
N ASP A 273 9.24 -2.25 -22.12
CA ASP A 273 10.61 -1.79 -22.40
C ASP A 273 11.37 -1.48 -21.09
N PRO A 274 12.16 -2.43 -20.54
CA PRO A 274 12.96 -2.22 -19.34
C PRO A 274 14.11 -1.22 -19.53
N GLY A 275 14.41 -0.80 -20.76
CA GLY A 275 15.47 0.14 -21.09
C GLY A 275 15.02 1.61 -21.18
N SER A 276 13.71 1.88 -21.11
CA SER A 276 13.19 3.23 -21.32
C SER A 276 13.29 4.18 -20.11
N ILE A 277 13.63 3.67 -18.91
CA ILE A 277 13.61 4.51 -17.69
C ILE A 277 14.96 4.61 -16.96
N PHE A 278 15.92 3.67 -17.01
CA PHE A 278 17.27 3.90 -16.46
C PHE A 278 18.34 3.05 -17.13
N GLN A 279 19.18 3.66 -17.99
CA GLN A 279 20.53 3.16 -18.25
C GLN A 279 21.46 3.66 -17.14
N ASP A 280 21.73 2.80 -16.15
CA ASP A 280 22.99 2.85 -15.40
C ASP A 280 23.38 1.43 -14.97
N ASP A 281 24.43 0.89 -15.59
CA ASP A 281 24.92 -0.49 -15.49
C ASP A 281 25.66 -0.78 -14.17
N SER A 282 25.13 -0.33 -13.03
CA SER A 282 25.76 -0.53 -11.71
C SER A 282 24.86 -1.21 -10.67
N GLN A 283 23.87 -1.99 -11.10
CA GLN A 283 23.03 -2.77 -10.17
C GLN A 283 23.85 -3.84 -9.42
N VAL A 284 24.18 -3.53 -8.17
CA VAL A 284 24.61 -4.50 -7.16
C VAL A 284 23.39 -4.89 -6.32
N SER A 285 23.04 -6.17 -6.30
CA SER A 285 21.99 -6.69 -5.42
C SER A 285 22.24 -6.29 -3.96
N GLY A 286 21.20 -5.86 -3.23
CA GLY A 286 21.29 -5.46 -1.82
C GLY A 286 21.87 -6.54 -0.91
N THR A 287 21.71 -7.81 -1.28
CA THR A 287 22.32 -8.97 -0.60
C THR A 287 23.84 -9.02 -0.79
N SER A 288 24.34 -8.61 -1.97
CA SER A 288 25.77 -8.51 -2.27
C SER A 288 26.43 -7.30 -1.59
N LEU A 289 25.68 -6.21 -1.38
CA LEU A 289 26.16 -5.01 -0.67
C LEU A 289 26.32 -5.27 0.84
N ARG A 290 25.32 -5.91 1.48
CA ARG A 290 25.39 -6.29 2.90
C ARG A 290 26.52 -7.28 3.18
N ARG A 291 26.77 -8.21 2.24
CA ARG A 291 27.89 -9.16 2.32
C ARG A 291 29.25 -8.47 2.25
N ARG A 292 29.45 -7.53 1.31
CA ARG A 292 30.70 -6.75 1.20
C ARG A 292 30.97 -5.87 2.42
N ILE A 293 29.91 -5.27 3.01
CA ILE A 293 30.04 -4.46 4.23
C ILE A 293 30.41 -5.32 5.44
N ARG A 294 29.93 -6.57 5.50
CA ARG A 294 30.24 -7.51 6.58
C ARG A 294 31.61 -8.19 6.42
N GLU A 295 32.08 -8.38 5.19
CA GLU A 295 33.40 -8.97 4.87
C GLU A 295 34.57 -7.95 4.95
N ALA A 296 34.27 -6.64 5.00
CA ALA A 296 35.24 -5.61 5.30
C ALA A 296 35.58 -5.63 6.80
N ALA A 297 36.51 -6.50 7.19
CA ALA A 297 37.15 -6.43 8.51
C ALA A 297 37.79 -5.04 8.74
N PRO A 298 37.84 -4.53 9.98
CA PRO A 298 38.46 -3.25 10.27
C PRO A 298 39.95 -3.32 9.94
N VAL A 299 40.38 -2.51 8.99
CA VAL A 299 41.81 -2.22 8.80
C VAL A 299 42.24 -1.39 10.00
N GLU A 300 43.14 -1.93 10.83
CA GLU A 300 43.87 -1.15 11.81
C GLU A 300 44.55 0.02 11.10
N GLU A 301 44.11 1.24 11.35
CA GLU A 301 44.87 2.43 10.98
C GLU A 301 46.08 2.53 11.92
N PRO A 302 47.33 2.60 11.39
CA PRO A 302 48.47 2.87 12.23
C PRO A 302 48.40 4.32 12.74
N ALA A 303 48.55 4.44 14.06
CA ALA A 303 48.65 5.70 14.77
C ALA A 303 49.66 6.65 14.09
N ASN A 304 49.23 7.87 13.82
CA ASN A 304 50.13 8.96 13.49
C ASN A 304 49.85 10.15 14.41
N ASP A 305 50.54 10.14 15.54
CA ASP A 305 50.83 11.34 16.33
C ASP A 305 51.65 12.31 15.47
N THR A 306 51.11 13.49 15.19
CA THR A 306 51.92 14.71 15.07
C THR A 306 51.02 15.95 15.06
N ALA A 307 51.07 16.73 16.15
CA ALA A 307 50.74 18.15 16.11
C ALA A 307 51.91 18.94 15.49
N PRO A 308 51.64 20.10 14.86
CA PRO A 308 52.01 21.32 15.59
C PRO A 308 51.09 22.54 15.39
N ALA A 309 51.02 23.30 16.50
CA ALA A 309 51.03 24.75 16.67
C ALA A 309 50.14 25.71 15.84
N SER A 310 49.39 26.48 16.63
CA SER A 310 48.67 27.73 16.37
C SER A 310 49.40 28.82 15.55
N ALA A 311 48.63 29.57 14.77
CA ALA A 311 48.78 31.02 14.64
C ALA A 311 47.44 31.71 14.28
N SER A 312 47.04 32.64 15.13
CA SER A 312 45.97 33.63 14.96
C SER A 312 46.46 34.82 14.13
N LEU A 313 45.57 35.42 13.32
CA LEU A 313 45.54 36.79 12.74
C LEU A 313 44.65 36.67 11.47
N VAL A 314 43.45 37.21 11.34
CA VAL A 314 43.10 38.64 11.37
C VAL A 314 41.61 38.78 11.70
N ALA A 315 41.31 39.43 12.81
CA ALA A 315 40.10 40.22 12.98
C ALA A 315 40.33 41.60 12.35
N SER A 316 39.35 42.10 11.59
CA SER A 316 39.13 43.49 11.16
C SER A 316 38.87 43.56 9.66
N LEU A 317 37.60 43.68 9.27
CA LEU A 317 37.13 44.79 8.43
C LEU A 317 35.58 44.71 8.30
N PHE A 318 34.90 45.63 9.01
CA PHE A 318 33.52 46.11 8.79
C PHE A 318 32.36 45.10 8.96
N GLY A 319 31.54 45.11 10.03
CA GLY A 319 31.28 46.18 10.99
C GLY A 319 30.50 47.34 10.37
N ARG A 320 29.21 47.13 10.04
CA ARG A 320 28.07 48.08 10.18
C ARG A 320 26.89 47.64 9.31
N LEU A 321 25.79 47.24 9.96
CA LEU A 321 24.40 47.72 9.74
C LEU A 321 23.40 46.68 10.28
N ARG A 322 23.11 46.79 11.57
CA ARG A 322 21.83 46.38 12.16
C ARG A 322 21.33 47.53 13.03
N ARG A 323 20.00 47.70 13.01
CA ARG A 323 19.11 48.62 13.76
C ARG A 323 18.78 49.92 13.00
N ARG A 324 17.51 50.35 12.87
CA ARG A 324 16.31 50.11 13.72
C ARG A 324 15.01 50.56 12.97
N PRO A 325 13.80 50.64 13.58
CA PRO A 325 12.54 50.21 12.97
C PRO A 325 11.56 51.36 12.65
N ALA A 326 10.42 51.02 12.08
CA ALA A 326 9.13 51.70 12.24
C ALA A 326 8.04 50.63 12.33
#